data_AF-A0A949QVL2-F1
#
_entry.id   AF-A0A949QVL2-F1
#
_cell.length_a   1.000
_cell.length_b   1.000
_cell.length_c   1.000
_cell.angle_alpha   90.00
_cell.angle_beta   90.00
_cell.angle_gamma   90.00
#
_symmetry.space_group_name_H-M   'P 1'
#
loop_
_entity.id
_entity.type
_entity.pdbx_description
1 polymer ?
#
loop_
_entity_poly.entity_id
_entity_poly.type
_entity_poly.pdbx_seq_one_letter_code
_entity_poly.pdbx_strand_id
1 'polypeptide(L)'
;MAVRFTQHALEKFKILARHNFVVTESQVLETLTSPDKVETEREPHVAQKALDQRHVLRVVFRREGDDQIVITFYPARRYRYED
;
A
#
# COMPACT_ATOMS: atom_id res chain seq x y z
N MET A 1 13.72 -10.24 6.81
CA MET A 1 12.79 -9.31 6.14
C MET A 1 11.62 -9.03 7.05
N ALA A 2 11.56 -7.84 7.65
CA ALA A 2 10.41 -7.37 8.43
C ALA A 2 9.70 -6.23 7.70
N VAL A 3 8.38 -6.16 7.87
CA VAL A 3 7.58 -4.99 7.45
C VAL A 3 7.30 -4.15 8.68
N ARG A 4 7.62 -2.85 8.61
CA ARG A 4 7.35 -1.90 9.69
C ARG A 4 6.50 -0.75 9.19
N PHE A 5 5.61 -0.27 10.04
CA PHE A 5 4.73 0.85 9.73
C PHE A 5 5.25 2.11 10.42
N THR A 6 5.33 3.20 9.67
CA THR A 6 5.50 4.53 10.28
C THR A 6 4.23 4.92 11.04
N GLN A 7 4.33 5.89 11.96
CA GLN A 7 3.16 6.44 12.63
C GLN A 7 2.11 6.95 11.63
N HIS A 8 2.55 7.60 10.54
CA HIS A 8 1.66 8.08 9.49
C HIS A 8 0.87 6.94 8.82
N ALA A 9 1.53 5.81 8.52
CA ALA A 9 0.85 4.62 7.99
C ALA A 9 -0.15 4.02 9.00
N LEU A 10 0.20 3.96 10.30
CA LEU A 10 -0.71 3.47 11.33
C LEU A 10 -1.97 4.34 11.47
N GLU A 11 -1.83 5.66 11.37
CA GLU A 11 -2.96 6.60 11.39
C GLU A 11 -3.86 6.43 10.15
N LYS A 12 -3.27 6.04 9.02
CA LYS A 12 -3.99 5.90 7.75
C LYS A 12 -5.10 4.85 7.80
N PHE A 13 -4.92 3.76 8.56
CA PHE A 13 -5.98 2.79 8.83
C PHE A 13 -7.23 3.46 9.43
N LYS A 14 -7.03 4.28 10.46
CA LYS A 14 -8.11 4.99 11.16
C LYS A 14 -8.80 6.00 10.26
N ILE A 15 -8.02 6.73 9.46
CA ILE A 15 -8.53 7.73 8.51
C ILE A 15 -9.43 7.05 7.47
N LEU A 16 -8.96 5.98 6.83
CA LEU A 16 -9.74 5.28 5.81
C LEU A 16 -11.02 4.67 6.39
N ALA A 17 -10.94 4.06 7.58
CA ALA A 17 -12.11 3.52 8.27
C ALA A 17 -13.18 4.58 8.55
N ARG A 18 -12.79 5.80 8.95
CA ARG A 18 -13.73 6.94 9.12
C ARG A 18 -14.41 7.38 7.83
N HIS A 19 -13.82 7.06 6.67
CA HIS A 19 -14.39 7.31 5.35
C HIS A 19 -15.09 6.07 4.77
N ASN A 20 -15.48 5.11 5.61
CA ASN A 20 -16.14 3.85 5.24
C ASN A 20 -15.32 3.00 4.25
N PHE A 21 -14.00 3.13 4.26
CA PHE A 21 -13.09 2.32 3.47
C PHE A 21 -12.14 1.58 4.40
N VAL A 22 -12.42 0.31 4.68
CA VAL A 22 -11.57 -0.48 5.59
C VAL A 22 -10.45 -1.14 4.80
N VAL A 23 -9.20 -0.82 5.17
CA VAL A 23 -8.01 -1.55 4.74
C VAL A 23 -7.46 -2.28 5.96
N THR A 24 -7.08 -3.54 5.81
CA THR A 24 -6.46 -4.32 6.88
C THR A 24 -4.94 -4.31 6.74
N GLU A 25 -4.25 -4.58 7.84
CA GLU A 25 -2.80 -4.79 7.80
C GLU A 25 -2.42 -5.93 6.84
N SER A 26 -3.20 -7.01 6.82
CA SER A 26 -2.98 -8.14 5.91
C SER A 26 -3.04 -7.74 4.44
N GLN A 27 -3.95 -6.83 4.04
CA GLN A 27 -4.00 -6.33 2.67
C GLN A 27 -2.76 -5.49 2.32
N VAL A 28 -2.25 -4.69 3.26
CA VAL A 28 -1.00 -3.94 3.05
C VAL A 28 0.19 -4.89 2.91
N LEU A 29 0.27 -5.90 3.79
CA LEU A 29 1.32 -6.92 3.73
C LEU A 29 1.26 -7.72 2.42
N GLU A 30 0.09 -8.18 2.04
CA GLU A 30 -0.13 -8.91 0.78
C GLU A 30 0.25 -8.06 -0.44
N THR A 31 -0.05 -6.76 -0.41
CA THR A 31 0.36 -5.83 -1.48
C THR A 31 1.88 -5.70 -1.57
N LEU A 32 2.60 -5.81 -0.46
CA LEU A 32 4.08 -5.78 -0.46
C LEU A 32 4.69 -7.12 -0.87
N THR A 33 4.09 -8.25 -0.48
CA THR A 33 4.65 -9.59 -0.71
C THR A 33 4.25 -10.20 -2.06
N SER A 34 3.05 -9.88 -2.55
CA SER A 34 2.51 -10.35 -3.82
C SER A 34 1.82 -9.20 -4.57
N PRO A 35 2.56 -8.17 -4.98
CA PRO A 35 2.01 -7.06 -5.76
C PRO A 35 1.63 -7.51 -7.18
N ASP A 36 0.62 -6.85 -7.74
CA ASP A 36 0.34 -6.94 -9.19
C ASP A 36 1.33 -6.08 -9.98
N LYS A 37 1.80 -4.97 -9.38
CA LYS A 37 2.79 -4.06 -9.97
C LYS A 37 3.67 -3.43 -8.89
N VAL A 38 4.95 -3.24 -9.19
CA VAL A 38 5.88 -2.47 -8.34
C VAL A 38 6.55 -1.38 -9.18
N GLU A 39 6.49 -0.15 -8.70
CA GLU A 39 7.18 1.01 -9.26
C GLU A 39 8.44 1.28 -8.42
N THR A 40 9.61 0.95 -8.97
CA THR A 40 10.92 1.10 -8.30
C THR A 40 11.84 2.12 -8.97
N GLU A 41 11.36 2.83 -10.00
CA GLU A 41 12.18 3.79 -10.77
C GLU A 41 12.62 5.01 -9.95
N ARG A 42 11.86 5.35 -8.89
CA ARG A 42 12.13 6.45 -7.97
C ARG A 42 11.78 6.03 -6.55
N GLU A 43 12.39 6.71 -5.58
CA GLU A 43 12.02 6.59 -4.18
C GLU A 43 11.05 7.69 -3.74
N PRO A 44 10.10 7.39 -2.83
CA PRO A 44 9.82 6.06 -2.28
C PRO A 44 9.16 5.12 -3.30
N HIS A 45 9.40 3.82 -3.17
CA HIS A 45 8.81 2.80 -4.03
C HIS A 45 7.30 2.67 -3.81
N VAL A 46 6.59 2.17 -4.83
CA VAL A 46 5.15 1.91 -4.73
C VAL A 46 4.84 0.48 -5.15
N ALA A 47 4.24 -0.29 -4.25
CA ALA A 47 3.63 -1.57 -4.57
C ALA A 47 2.12 -1.38 -4.76
N GLN A 48 1.55 -2.07 -5.75
CA GLN A 48 0.13 -1.98 -6.07
C GLN A 48 -0.48 -3.37 -6.17
N LYS A 49 -1.69 -3.53 -5.62
CA LYS A 49 -2.50 -4.75 -5.75
C LYS A 49 -3.98 -4.42 -5.85
N ALA A 50 -4.75 -5.17 -6.64
CA ALA A 50 -6.20 -5.06 -6.68
C ALA A 50 -6.81 -5.34 -5.28
N LEU A 51 -7.73 -4.46 -4.85
CA LEU A 51 -8.53 -4.65 -3.64
C LEU A 51 -9.89 -5.25 -3.94
N ASP A 52 -10.52 -4.75 -5.00
CA ASP A 52 -11.85 -5.17 -5.45
C ASP A 52 -11.99 -4.90 -6.97
N GLN A 53 -13.22 -5.02 -7.48
CA GLN A 53 -13.51 -4.79 -8.90
C GLN A 53 -13.24 -3.35 -9.36
N ARG A 54 -13.21 -2.37 -8.45
CA ARG A 54 -13.15 -0.93 -8.73
C ARG A 54 -11.92 -0.25 -8.15
N HIS A 55 -11.22 -0.89 -7.21
CA HIS A 55 -10.11 -0.28 -6.48
C HIS A 55 -8.84 -1.12 -6.49
N VAL A 56 -7.72 -0.42 -6.44
CA VAL A 56 -6.39 -0.96 -6.14
C VAL A 56 -5.88 -0.34 -4.84
N LEU A 57 -5.11 -1.09 -4.06
CA LEU A 57 -4.33 -0.57 -2.94
C LEU A 57 -2.96 -0.18 -3.48
N ARG A 58 -2.54 1.06 -3.21
CA ARG A 58 -1.15 1.50 -3.43
C ARG A 58 -0.48 1.66 -2.09
N VAL A 59 0.63 0.95 -1.89
CA VAL A 59 1.46 0.99 -0.69
C VAL A 59 2.77 1.67 -1.04
N VAL A 60 3.03 2.80 -0.38
CA VAL A 60 4.27 3.58 -0.54
C VAL A 60 5.23 3.14 0.56
N PHE A 61 6.41 2.68 0.15
CA PHE A 61 7.41 2.13 1.07
C PHE A 61 8.83 2.49 0.63
N ARG A 62 9.76 2.41 1.57
CA ARG A 62 11.20 2.42 1.28
C ARG A 62 11.84 1.14 1.81
N ARG A 63 13.03 0.81 1.31
CA ARG A 63 13.82 -0.31 1.80
C ARG A 63 14.92 0.20 2.73
N GLU A 64 15.10 -0.45 3.86
CA GLU A 64 16.22 -0.24 4.78
C GLU A 64 16.90 -1.58 5.01
N GLY A 65 17.96 -1.86 4.24
CA GLY A 65 18.52 -3.21 4.16
C GLY A 65 17.48 -4.20 3.64
N ASP A 66 17.22 -5.25 4.43
CA ASP A 66 16.20 -6.26 4.14
C ASP A 66 14.80 -5.90 4.66
N ASP A 67 14.64 -4.77 5.35
CA ASP A 67 13.35 -4.35 5.91
C ASP A 67 12.59 -3.43 4.93
N GLN A 68 11.26 -3.56 4.92
CA GLN A 68 10.36 -2.65 4.20
C GLN A 68 9.66 -1.72 5.18
N ILE A 69 9.87 -0.41 5.03
CA ILE A 69 9.25 0.61 5.86
C ILE A 69 8.06 1.22 5.11
N VAL A 70 6.85 0.92 5.58
CA VAL A 70 5.60 1.47 5.04
C VAL A 70 5.44 2.91 5.48
N ILE A 71 5.53 3.82 4.51
CA ILE A 71 5.39 5.26 4.71
C ILE A 71 3.90 5.63 4.75
N THR A 72 3.13 5.18 3.75
CA THR A 72 1.68 5.41 3.66
C THR A 72 1.04 4.41 2.70
N PHE A 73 -0.28 4.37 2.67
CA PHE A 73 -1.03 3.62 1.67
C PHE A 73 -2.37 4.28 1.39
N TYR A 74 -2.94 4.01 0.22
CA TYR A 74 -4.24 4.57 -0.16
C TYR A 74 -4.92 3.71 -1.23
N PRO A 75 -6.25 3.61 -1.19
CA PRO A 75 -7.00 3.06 -2.30
C PRO A 75 -7.01 4.06 -3.47
N ALA A 76 -6.93 3.55 -4.69
CA ALA A 76 -7.11 4.32 -5.92
C ALA A 76 -8.12 3.62 -6.83
N ARG A 77 -8.77 4.37 -7.73
CA ARG A 77 -9.68 3.78 -8.72
C ARG A 77 -8.91 2.97 -9.74
N ARG A 78 -9.35 1.73 -9.96
CA ARG A 78 -8.75 0.77 -10.89
C ARG A 78 -8.75 1.30 -12.34
N TYR A 79 -9.84 1.94 -12.76
CA TYR A 79 -9.97 2.55 -14.11
C TYR A 79 -8.90 3.58 -14.48
N ARG A 80 -8.21 4.20 -13.49
CA ARG A 80 -7.10 5.13 -13.80
C ARG A 80 -5.77 4.40 -14.09
N TYR A 81 -5.74 3.07 -13.91
CA TYR A 81 -4.57 2.20 -14.06
C TYR A 81 -4.89 0.91 -14.85
N GLU A 82 -6.08 0.81 -15.42
CA GLU A 82 -6.41 -0.13 -16.49
C GLU A 82 -6.10 0.61 -17.79
N ASP A 83 -4.91 0.36 -18.33
CA ASP A 83 -4.65 0.60 -19.76
C ASP A 83 -5.53 -0.33 -20.61
#